data_AF-A0A527YSX5-F1
#
_entry.id   AF-A0A527YSX5-F1
#
_cell.length_a   1.000
_cell.length_b   1.000
_cell.length_c   1.000
_cell.angle_alpha   90.00
_cell.angle_beta   90.00
_cell.angle_gamma   90.00
#
_symmetry.space_group_name_H-M   'P 1'
#
loop_
_entity.id
_entity.type
_entity.pdbx_description
1 polymer ?
#
loop_
_entity_poly.entity_id
_entity_poly.type
_entity_poly.pdbx_seq_one_letter_code
_entity_poly.pdbx_strand_id
1 'polypeptide(L)'
;VLDDLKLNGFEFRPEWFDAQFEFRFPFCGEVSQAGIKLELRQALEPWHVMGEQGAIGGTVRFVDSSVERLQVKTEGLNPERHAVVCNGRIVPMKVTDTREIAVAGVRFKAWQPSSG
;
A
#
# COMPACT_ATOMS: atom_id res chain seq x y z
N VAL A 1 -11.50 -7.02 -13.02
CA VAL A 1 -12.46 -5.98 -13.48
C VAL A 1 -12.30 -5.70 -14.95
N LEU A 2 -11.16 -5.21 -15.44
CA LEU A 2 -10.98 -4.94 -16.88
C LEU A 2 -11.14 -6.21 -17.74
N ASP A 3 -10.57 -7.34 -17.32
CA ASP A 3 -10.76 -8.62 -18.02
C ASP A 3 -12.23 -9.06 -18.05
N ASP A 4 -12.96 -8.85 -16.95
CA ASP A 4 -14.38 -9.17 -16.85
C ASP A 4 -15.23 -8.27 -17.76
N LEU A 5 -14.96 -6.96 -17.78
CA LEU A 5 -15.60 -6.02 -18.71
C LEU A 5 -15.34 -6.42 -20.16
N LYS A 6 -14.10 -6.81 -20.49
CA LYS A 6 -13.74 -7.29 -21.82
C LYS A 6 -14.51 -8.56 -22.20
N LEU A 7 -14.63 -9.52 -21.28
CA LEU A 7 -15.43 -10.74 -21.49
C LEU A 7 -16.92 -10.43 -21.75
N ASN A 8 -17.41 -9.28 -21.27
CA ASN A 8 -18.78 -8.82 -21.47
C ASN A 8 -18.92 -7.78 -22.62
N GLY A 9 -17.93 -7.67 -23.51
CA GLY A 9 -17.99 -6.83 -24.71
C GLY A 9 -17.64 -5.35 -24.50
N PHE A 10 -17.15 -4.98 -23.32
CA PHE A 10 -16.69 -3.63 -23.00
C PHE A 10 -15.17 -3.56 -23.00
N GLU A 11 -14.57 -3.22 -24.14
CA GLU A 11 -13.12 -3.16 -24.28
C GLU A 11 -12.55 -1.85 -23.73
N PHE A 12 -12.00 -1.92 -22.52
CA PHE A 12 -11.22 -0.85 -21.90
C PHE A 12 -9.73 -1.20 -21.96
N ARG A 13 -8.91 -0.23 -22.40
CA ARG A 13 -7.46 -0.37 -22.42
C ARG A 13 -6.88 -0.14 -21.02
N PRO A 14 -6.13 -1.08 -20.42
CA PRO A 14 -5.51 -0.90 -19.11
C PRO A 14 -4.66 0.37 -19.00
N GLU A 15 -3.95 0.73 -20.08
CA GLU A 15 -3.09 1.92 -20.13
C GLU A 15 -3.85 3.24 -19.88
N TRP A 16 -5.18 3.27 -20.06
CA TRP A 16 -6.01 4.43 -19.73
C TRP A 16 -6.09 4.72 -18.23
N PHE A 17 -5.67 3.77 -17.40
CA PHE A 17 -5.70 3.85 -15.95
C PHE A 17 -4.31 4.10 -15.33
N ASP A 18 -3.24 4.15 -16.14
CA ASP A 18 -1.87 4.34 -15.64
C ASP A 18 -1.72 5.66 -14.88
N ALA A 19 -2.32 6.74 -15.38
CA ALA A 19 -2.28 8.04 -14.72
C ALA A 19 -3.01 8.02 -13.36
N GLN A 20 -4.15 7.33 -13.28
CA GLN A 20 -4.94 7.17 -12.07
C GLN A 20 -4.21 6.26 -11.08
N PHE A 21 -3.54 5.22 -11.57
CA PHE A 21 -2.68 4.37 -10.76
C PHE A 21 -1.55 5.19 -10.14
N GLU A 22 -0.84 5.99 -10.93
CA GLU A 22 0.27 6.80 -10.41
C GLU A 22 -0.21 7.90 -9.46
N PHE A 23 -1.36 8.52 -9.73
CA PHE A 23 -1.97 9.48 -8.82
C PHE A 23 -2.41 8.83 -7.50
N ARG A 24 -2.94 7.60 -7.55
CA ARG A 24 -3.45 6.91 -6.36
C ARG A 24 -2.36 6.19 -5.56
N PHE A 25 -1.32 5.73 -6.23
CA PHE A 25 -0.20 4.95 -5.69
C PHE A 25 1.15 5.57 -6.12
N PRO A 26 1.39 6.84 -5.77
CA PRO A 26 2.58 7.55 -6.20
C PRO A 26 3.85 6.82 -5.79
N PHE A 27 4.80 6.80 -6.73
CA PHE A 27 6.16 6.33 -6.47
C PHE A 27 6.86 7.19 -5.40
N CYS A 28 7.44 6.53 -4.40
CA CYS A 28 8.20 7.18 -3.34
C CYS A 28 9.71 7.07 -3.54
N GLY A 29 10.19 5.98 -4.15
CA GLY A 29 11.61 5.73 -4.33
C GLY A 29 11.93 4.27 -4.61
N GLU A 30 13.12 4.03 -5.14
CA GLU A 30 13.66 2.68 -5.32
C GLU A 30 15.16 2.63 -5.04
N VAL A 31 15.63 1.43 -4.71
CA VAL A 31 17.06 1.11 -4.58
C VAL A 31 17.32 -0.27 -5.15
N SER A 32 18.50 -0.46 -5.73
CA SER A 32 18.98 -1.77 -6.16
C SER A 32 20.26 -2.12 -5.43
N GLN A 33 20.29 -3.24 -4.71
CA GLN A 33 21.46 -3.69 -3.96
C GLN A 33 21.53 -5.21 -3.91
N ALA A 34 22.73 -5.77 -4.09
CA ALA A 34 22.97 -7.22 -4.01
C ALA A 34 22.04 -8.07 -4.92
N GLY A 35 21.67 -7.53 -6.09
CA GLY A 35 20.75 -8.20 -7.03
C GLY A 35 19.27 -8.12 -6.64
N ILE A 36 18.93 -7.34 -5.61
CA ILE A 36 17.55 -7.11 -5.17
C ILE A 36 17.16 -5.68 -5.53
N LYS A 37 16.06 -5.52 -6.26
CA LYS A 37 15.41 -4.22 -6.45
C LYS A 37 14.34 -4.06 -5.38
N LEU A 38 14.33 -2.96 -4.64
CA LEU A 38 13.29 -2.59 -3.69
C LEU A 38 12.65 -1.29 -4.14
N GLU A 39 11.34 -1.29 -4.30
CA GLU A 39 10.50 -0.15 -4.67
C GLU A 39 9.51 0.15 -3.54
N LEU A 40 9.31 1.44 -3.27
CA LEU A 40 8.28 1.95 -2.37
C LEU A 40 7.28 2.79 -3.16
N ARG A 41 5.99 2.52 -2.93
CA ARG A 41 4.87 3.34 -3.40
C ARG A 41 3.89 3.58 -2.26
N GLN A 42 3.11 4.65 -2.32
CA GLN A 42 1.95 4.79 -1.44
C GLN A 42 0.93 3.68 -1.73
N ALA A 43 0.23 3.21 -0.72
CA ALA A 43 -0.76 2.14 -0.80
C ALA A 43 -2.08 2.53 -0.12
N LEU A 44 -3.15 1.79 -0.43
CA LEU A 44 -4.44 2.01 0.21
C LEU A 44 -4.36 1.68 1.70
N GLU A 45 -4.66 2.68 2.53
CA GLU A 45 -5.02 2.49 3.92
C GLU A 45 -6.55 2.62 4.06
N PRO A 46 -7.26 1.54 4.43
CA PRO A 46 -8.67 1.66 4.76
C PRO A 46 -8.78 2.39 6.10
N TRP A 47 -9.12 3.68 6.06
CA TRP A 47 -9.42 4.41 7.28
C TRP A 47 -10.77 3.96 7.82
N HIS A 48 -10.73 2.96 8.70
CA HIS A 48 -11.94 2.45 9.33
C HIS A 48 -12.59 3.53 10.19
N VAL A 49 -13.91 3.59 10.12
CA VAL A 49 -14.73 4.48 10.94
C VAL A 49 -14.63 4.01 12.39
N MET A 50 -14.17 4.90 13.28
CA MET A 50 -14.15 4.65 14.72
C MET A 50 -15.56 4.77 15.31
N GLY A 51 -15.74 4.23 16.53
CA GLY A 51 -17.00 4.31 17.26
C GLY A 51 -17.47 5.75 17.50
N GLU A 52 -18.73 5.89 17.91
CA GLU A 52 -19.35 7.19 18.16
C GLU A 52 -18.65 7.92 19.31
N GLN A 53 -18.26 9.18 19.05
CA GLN A 53 -17.73 10.12 20.03
C GLN A 53 -18.72 11.26 20.23
N GLY A 54 -18.84 11.75 21.46
CA GLY A 54 -19.71 12.89 21.78
C GLY A 54 -19.17 14.19 21.18
N ALA A 55 -20.06 14.97 20.58
CA ALA A 55 -19.81 16.33 20.11
C ALA A 55 -20.88 17.27 20.67
N ILE A 56 -20.63 18.58 20.71
CA ILE A 56 -21.64 19.55 21.13
C ILE A 56 -22.85 19.42 20.18
N GLY A 57 -24.00 19.03 20.72
CA GLY A 57 -25.24 18.87 19.96
C GLY A 57 -25.41 17.54 19.20
N GLY A 58 -24.54 16.53 19.38
CA GLY A 58 -24.71 15.22 18.74
C GLY A 58 -23.58 14.21 18.96
N THR A 59 -23.54 13.18 18.10
CA THR A 59 -22.43 12.20 18.04
C THR A 59 -21.76 12.25 16.67
N VAL A 60 -20.43 12.06 16.64
CA VAL A 60 -19.62 11.97 15.41
C VAL A 60 -18.94 10.62 15.36
N ARG A 61 -18.56 10.18 14.16
CA ARG A 61 -17.69 9.02 13.97
C ARG A 61 -16.37 9.48 13.38
N PHE A 62 -15.31 9.39 14.17
CA PHE A 62 -13.99 9.84 13.76
C PHE A 62 -13.33 8.82 12.82
N VAL A 63 -12.47 9.33 11.93
CA VAL A 63 -11.64 8.52 11.04
C VAL A 63 -10.20 8.95 11.27
N ASP A 64 -9.32 8.01 11.65
CA ASP A 64 -7.91 8.32 11.86
C ASP A 64 -7.17 8.44 10.51
N SER A 65 -7.24 9.64 9.93
CA SER A 65 -6.51 10.00 8.72
C SER A 65 -5.03 10.32 8.96
N SER A 66 -4.50 10.01 10.15
CA SER A 66 -3.07 10.11 10.43
C SER A 66 -2.30 8.85 10.09
N VAL A 67 -3.00 7.73 9.88
CA VAL A 67 -2.38 6.47 9.49
C VAL A 67 -2.28 6.39 7.96
N GLU A 68 -1.09 6.12 7.48
CA GLU A 68 -0.78 5.95 6.06
C GLU A 68 -0.17 4.56 5.83
N ARG A 69 -0.15 4.13 4.57
CA ARG A 69 0.43 2.85 4.16
C ARG A 69 1.35 3.01 2.96
N LEU A 70 2.50 2.35 3.03
CA LEU A 70 3.37 2.11 1.89
C LEU A 70 3.26 0.65 1.45
N GLN A 71 3.28 0.44 0.13
CA GLN A 71 3.65 -0.85 -0.45
C GLN A 71 5.17 -0.93 -0.51
N VAL A 72 5.70 -2.05 -0.02
CA VAL A 72 7.07 -2.48 -0.29
C VAL A 72 6.98 -3.55 -1.37
N LYS A 73 7.66 -3.35 -2.50
CA LYS A 73 7.81 -4.37 -3.55
C LYS A 73 9.29 -4.68 -3.69
N THR A 74 9.64 -5.96 -3.78
CA THR A 74 10.99 -6.40 -4.09
C THR A 74 11.00 -7.32 -5.30
N GLU A 75 12.06 -7.25 -6.10
CA GLU A 75 12.37 -8.18 -7.19
C GLU A 75 13.72 -8.85 -6.88
N GLY A 76 13.80 -10.18 -6.97
CA GLY A 76 15.01 -10.96 -6.68
C GLY A 76 15.27 -11.24 -5.20
N LEU A 77 14.31 -10.94 -4.30
CA LEU A 77 14.46 -11.20 -2.87
C LEU A 77 14.47 -12.70 -2.57
N ASN A 78 15.60 -13.22 -2.08
CA ASN A 78 15.67 -14.55 -1.49
C ASN A 78 15.36 -14.45 0.04
N PRO A 79 14.20 -14.95 0.52
CA PRO A 79 13.78 -14.82 1.91
C PRO A 79 14.61 -15.67 2.89
N GLU A 80 15.36 -16.67 2.42
CA GLU A 80 16.29 -17.45 3.26
C GLU A 80 17.57 -16.66 3.57
N ARG A 81 17.88 -15.65 2.75
CA ARG A 81 19.12 -14.87 2.84
C ARG A 81 18.94 -13.42 3.25
N HIS A 82 17.78 -12.84 2.98
CA HIS A 82 17.55 -11.43 3.16
C HIS A 82 16.20 -11.19 3.84
N ALA A 83 16.17 -10.19 4.71
CA ALA A 83 14.95 -9.66 5.28
C ALA A 83 14.86 -8.17 4.97
N VAL A 84 13.67 -7.71 4.57
CA VAL A 84 13.38 -6.28 4.56
C VAL A 84 13.00 -5.88 5.98
N VAL A 85 13.64 -4.84 6.51
CA VAL A 85 13.34 -4.31 7.84
C VAL A 85 12.89 -2.86 7.76
N CYS A 86 11.90 -2.51 8.58
CA CYS A 86 11.47 -1.13 8.79
C CYS A 86 11.62 -0.81 10.27
N ASN A 87 12.47 0.16 10.60
CA ASN A 87 12.78 0.53 11.99
C ASN A 87 13.14 -0.69 12.87
N GLY A 88 14.00 -1.58 12.35
CA GLY A 88 14.44 -2.80 13.04
C GLY A 88 13.41 -3.95 13.09
N ARG A 89 12.20 -3.77 12.57
CA ARG A 89 11.17 -4.82 12.51
C ARG A 89 11.13 -5.47 11.14
N ILE A 90 11.08 -6.80 11.09
CA ILE A 90 10.96 -7.56 9.86
C ILE A 90 9.61 -7.26 9.21
N VAL A 91 9.64 -6.83 7.95
CA VAL A 91 8.46 -6.62 7.12
C VAL A 91 7.98 -7.98 6.62
N PRO A 92 6.69 -8.33 6.79
CA PRO A 92 6.16 -9.66 6.42
C PRO A 92 5.95 -9.78 4.91
N MET A 93 7.04 -9.91 4.16
CA MET A 93 7.04 -10.05 2.70
C MET A 93 6.29 -11.31 2.26
N LYS A 94 5.41 -11.17 1.26
CA LYS A 94 4.69 -12.27 0.62
C LYS A 94 5.06 -12.35 -0.86
N VAL A 95 5.51 -13.53 -1.30
CA VAL A 95 5.81 -13.80 -2.71
C VAL A 95 4.51 -13.79 -3.52
N THR A 96 4.53 -13.15 -4.69
CA THR A 96 3.38 -13.13 -5.63
C THR A 96 3.41 -14.37 -6.51
N ASP A 97 2.49 -14.46 -7.48
CA ASP A 97 2.53 -15.56 -8.46
C ASP A 97 3.80 -15.53 -9.33
N THR A 98 4.43 -14.36 -9.45
CA THR A 98 5.78 -14.22 -9.99
C THR A 98 6.79 -14.47 -8.87
N ARG A 99 7.44 -15.64 -8.88
CA ARG A 99 8.33 -16.11 -7.78
C ARG A 99 9.44 -15.14 -7.36
N GLU A 100 9.87 -14.27 -8.27
CA GLU A 100 10.92 -13.29 -8.01
C GLU A 100 10.39 -12.01 -7.35
N ILE A 101 9.07 -11.80 -7.34
CA ILE A 101 8.43 -10.60 -6.80
C ILE A 101 7.84 -10.93 -5.43
N ALA A 102 8.19 -10.13 -4.43
CA ALA A 102 7.53 -10.16 -3.13
C ALA A 102 7.00 -8.79 -2.75
N VAL A 103 5.89 -8.76 -2.03
CA VAL A 103 5.21 -7.53 -1.61
C VAL A 103 4.82 -7.56 -0.14
N ALA A 104 4.76 -6.39 0.49
CA ALA A 104 4.19 -6.20 1.82
C ALA A 104 3.63 -4.80 1.99
N GLY A 105 2.84 -4.60 3.05
CA GLY A 105 2.40 -3.28 3.49
C GLY A 105 3.15 -2.85 4.76
N VAL A 106 3.61 -1.60 4.78
CA VAL A 106 4.10 -0.94 6.00
C VAL A 106 3.11 0.16 6.35
N ARG A 107 2.46 0.04 7.50
CA ARG A 107 1.57 1.07 8.07
C ARG A 107 2.37 1.93 9.04
N PHE A 108 2.15 3.24 8.98
CA PHE A 108 2.83 4.19 9.85
C PHE A 108 1.91 5.37 10.17
N LYS A 109 2.26 6.12 11.21
CA LYS A 109 1.55 7.34 11.61
C LYS A 109 2.29 8.54 11.02
N ALA A 110 1.67 9.23 10.06
CA ALA A 110 2.26 10.35 9.33
C ALA A 110 2.30 11.64 10.16
N TRP A 111 1.38 11.80 11.10
CA TRP A 111 1.31 12.92 12.04
C TRP A 111 0.56 12.51 13.31
N GLN A 112 0.63 13.33 14.37
CA GLN A 112 -0.05 13.05 15.64
C GLN A 112 -1.26 13.98 15.80
N PRO A 113 -2.50 13.47 15.65
CA PRO A 113 -3.70 14.24 15.97
C PRO A 113 -3.89 14.40 17.48
N SER A 114 -4.74 15.36 17.86
CA SER A 114 -5.19 15.55 19.25
C SER A 114 -6.08 14.41 19.75
N SER A 115 -6.68 13.64 18.83
CA SER A 115 -7.46 12.43 19.09
C SER A 115 -7.30 11.43 17.94
N GLY A 116 -7.35 10.13 18.24
CA GLY A 116 -7.04 9.06 17.29
C GLY A 116 -5.65 8.49 17.49
#